data_AF-H6S3Y1-F1
#
_entry.id   AF-H6S3Y1-F1
#
_cell.length_a   1.000
_cell.length_b   1.000
_cell.length_c   1.000
_cell.angle_alpha   90.00
_cell.angle_beta   90.00
_cell.angle_gamma   90.00
#
_symmetry.space_group_name_H-M   'P 1'
#
loop_
_entity.id
_entity.type
_entity.pdbx_description
1 polymer ?
#
loop_
_entity_poly.entity_id
_entity_poly.type
_entity_poly.pdbx_seq_one_letter_code
_entity_poly.pdbx_strand_id
1 'polypeptide(L)'
;MKLFFHVLASLALVKGNAFGNDEELDFCKIAGGPHGDPFDDTEFLEAGQALMAIKLCSGHRVDGIGVSVMSKSKSQLEPFHGSEKNCATYNLAPDEHIISIEVHTTKKRGKTRVGFVKFTNQNGQVYEAGRKSDDEDKISGCSAPDGYHLGGFYGREGDEIDAIAAIWVPIDPLDGSGSLSPPSTQFPIVGPSSQFQEDDSSDDFK
;
A
#
# COMPACT_ATOMS: atom_id res chain seq x y z
N MET A 1 -6.19 -68.09 10.91
CA MET A 1 -5.02 -67.36 10.37
C MET A 1 -5.54 -66.24 9.48
N LYS A 2 -5.05 -65.01 9.71
CA LYS A 2 -4.68 -63.99 8.70
C LYS A 2 -5.78 -63.51 7.72
N LEU A 3 -6.03 -62.23 7.47
CA LEU A 3 -5.31 -60.98 7.69
C LEU A 3 -6.30 -59.82 7.59
N PHE A 4 -6.10 -58.80 8.43
CA PHE A 4 -6.77 -57.50 8.36
C PHE A 4 -6.28 -56.72 7.14
N PHE A 5 -7.19 -56.07 6.41
CA PHE A 5 -6.87 -54.92 5.57
C PHE A 5 -7.69 -53.73 6.05
N HIS A 6 -7.06 -52.88 6.86
CA HIS A 6 -7.51 -51.52 7.10
C HIS A 6 -7.15 -50.71 5.86
N VAL A 7 -8.16 -50.24 5.12
CA VAL A 7 -7.98 -49.17 4.14
C VAL A 7 -8.39 -47.89 4.82
N LEU A 8 -7.43 -47.20 5.44
CA LEU A 8 -7.61 -45.78 5.78
C LEU A 8 -7.52 -44.99 4.46
N ALA A 9 -8.67 -44.65 3.90
CA ALA A 9 -8.76 -43.66 2.84
C ALA A 9 -8.67 -42.27 3.47
N SER A 10 -7.47 -41.69 3.47
CA SER A 10 -7.26 -40.28 3.80
C SER A 10 -7.78 -39.43 2.63
N LEU A 11 -9.02 -38.96 2.70
CA LEU A 11 -9.52 -37.94 1.79
C LEU A 11 -8.87 -36.61 2.20
N ALA A 12 -7.77 -36.25 1.54
CA ALA A 12 -7.22 -34.90 1.64
C ALA A 12 -8.25 -33.93 1.04
N LEU A 13 -8.92 -33.16 1.89
CA LEU A 13 -9.70 -32.02 1.45
C LEU A 13 -8.71 -30.97 0.93
N VAL A 14 -8.50 -30.94 -0.39
CA VAL A 14 -7.92 -29.77 -1.04
C VAL A 14 -8.90 -28.64 -0.77
N LYS A 15 -8.57 -27.73 0.15
CA LYS A 15 -9.19 -26.41 0.16
C LYS A 15 -8.84 -25.81 -1.19
N GLY A 16 -9.77 -25.86 -2.14
CA GLY A 16 -9.71 -24.95 -3.27
C GLY A 16 -9.67 -23.56 -2.68
N ASN A 17 -8.63 -22.79 -2.99
CA ASN A 17 -8.75 -21.35 -2.88
C ASN A 17 -9.88 -21.00 -3.86
N ALA A 18 -11.06 -20.76 -3.30
CA ALA A 18 -12.10 -20.09 -4.04
C ALA A 18 -11.49 -18.75 -4.47
N PHE A 19 -11.20 -18.61 -5.76
CA PHE A 19 -11.03 -17.30 -6.37
C PHE A 19 -12.42 -16.66 -6.39
N GLY A 20 -12.84 -16.17 -5.23
CA GLY A 20 -13.87 -15.15 -5.15
C GLY A 20 -13.22 -13.89 -5.67
N ASN A 21 -13.63 -13.43 -6.85
CA ASN A 21 -13.40 -12.05 -7.26
C ASN A 21 -14.39 -11.18 -6.47
N ASP A 22 -14.19 -11.14 -5.16
CA ASP A 22 -14.77 -10.12 -4.32
C ASP A 22 -13.70 -9.02 -4.29
N GLU A 23 -14.07 -7.87 -4.80
CA GLU A 23 -13.26 -6.66 -4.84
C GLU A 23 -12.96 -6.19 -3.41
N GLU A 24 -12.02 -6.86 -2.77
CA GLU A 24 -11.65 -6.58 -1.39
C GLU A 24 -10.79 -5.31 -1.38
N LEU A 25 -11.43 -4.18 -1.13
CA LEU A 25 -10.75 -2.92 -0.85
C LEU A 25 -10.16 -2.98 0.56
N ASP A 26 -8.97 -2.41 0.75
CA ASP A 26 -8.38 -2.22 2.08
C ASP A 26 -8.39 -0.74 2.48
N PHE A 27 -8.62 -0.46 3.76
CA PHE A 27 -8.88 0.89 4.25
C PHE A 27 -7.92 1.29 5.35
N CYS A 28 -7.26 2.43 5.16
CA CYS A 28 -6.51 3.04 6.24
C CYS A 28 -7.42 3.56 7.34
N LYS A 29 -6.93 3.59 8.57
CA LYS A 29 -7.63 4.30 9.64
C LYS A 29 -7.66 5.81 9.35
N ILE A 30 -8.84 6.41 9.50
CA ILE A 30 -9.04 7.86 9.30
C ILE A 30 -8.17 8.71 10.26
N ALA A 31 -7.53 9.73 9.70
CA ALA A 31 -6.72 10.71 10.42
C ALA A 31 -7.31 12.12 10.24
N GLY A 32 -7.65 12.79 11.36
CA GLY A 32 -8.18 14.16 11.34
C GLY A 32 -9.28 14.43 12.37
N GLY A 33 -10.07 15.47 12.12
CA GLY A 33 -11.15 15.93 13.00
C GLY A 33 -12.56 15.57 12.51
N PRO A 34 -13.57 15.62 13.40
CA PRO A 34 -14.96 15.25 13.06
C PRO A 34 -15.76 16.36 12.36
N HIS A 35 -15.09 17.39 11.83
CA HIS A 35 -15.76 18.54 11.21
C HIS A 35 -15.84 18.36 9.69
N GLY A 36 -16.36 19.35 8.96
CA GLY A 36 -16.56 19.24 7.52
C GLY A 36 -17.70 18.28 7.15
N ASP A 37 -17.95 18.11 5.87
CA ASP A 37 -18.90 17.17 5.29
C ASP A 37 -18.18 15.87 4.88
N PRO A 38 -18.81 14.69 5.04
CA PRO A 38 -18.18 13.43 4.69
C PRO A 38 -18.07 13.24 3.17
N PHE A 39 -16.99 12.59 2.73
CA PHE A 39 -16.82 12.11 1.36
C PHE A 39 -16.30 10.68 1.36
N ASP A 40 -16.58 9.94 0.28
CA ASP A 40 -16.18 8.55 0.11
C ASP A 40 -16.10 8.20 -1.39
N ASP A 41 -14.91 7.84 -1.86
CA ASP A 41 -14.68 7.49 -3.27
C ASP A 41 -15.03 6.02 -3.59
N THR A 42 -15.40 5.20 -2.61
CA THR A 42 -15.57 3.75 -2.74
C THR A 42 -16.44 3.34 -3.94
N GLU A 43 -17.47 4.12 -4.28
CA GLU A 43 -18.38 3.81 -5.40
C GLU A 43 -17.74 3.91 -6.79
N PHE A 44 -16.56 4.53 -6.89
CA PHE A 44 -15.81 4.70 -8.14
C PHE A 44 -14.61 3.76 -8.25
N LEU A 45 -14.34 2.98 -7.20
CA LEU A 45 -13.16 2.14 -7.14
C LEU A 45 -13.44 0.79 -7.75
N GLU A 46 -12.47 0.32 -8.54
CA GLU A 46 -12.45 -1.03 -9.04
C GLU A 46 -11.06 -1.65 -8.97
N ALA A 47 -10.99 -2.96 -8.76
CA ALA A 47 -9.75 -3.72 -8.80
C ALA A 47 -9.13 -3.62 -10.20
N GLY A 48 -7.84 -3.31 -10.26
CA GLY A 48 -7.09 -3.18 -11.51
C GLY A 48 -7.37 -1.91 -12.31
N GLN A 49 -8.00 -0.90 -11.71
CA GLN A 49 -7.91 0.47 -12.22
C GLN A 49 -6.44 0.94 -12.20
N ALA A 50 -6.11 1.92 -13.03
CA ALA A 50 -4.79 2.55 -13.00
C ALA A 50 -4.89 3.94 -12.35
N LEU A 51 -4.03 4.22 -11.37
CA LEU A 51 -3.88 5.56 -10.80
C LEU A 51 -2.98 6.39 -11.73
N MET A 52 -3.53 7.42 -12.36
CA MET A 52 -2.85 8.23 -13.36
C MET A 52 -2.25 9.51 -12.80
N ALA A 53 -2.88 10.09 -11.78
CA ALA A 53 -2.35 11.28 -11.12
C ALA A 53 -2.86 11.43 -9.69
N ILE A 54 -2.12 12.19 -8.89
CA ILE A 54 -2.61 12.77 -7.64
C ILE A 54 -2.60 14.30 -7.79
N LYS A 55 -3.70 14.95 -7.43
CA LYS A 55 -3.82 16.42 -7.34
C LYS A 55 -3.81 16.82 -5.87
N LEU A 56 -2.84 17.65 -5.48
CA LEU A 56 -2.68 18.14 -4.11
C LEU A 56 -2.78 19.66 -4.09
N CYS A 57 -3.69 20.19 -3.28
CA CYS A 57 -3.92 21.63 -3.12
C CYS A 57 -3.56 22.03 -1.69
N SER A 58 -2.74 23.07 -1.51
CA SER A 58 -2.32 23.46 -0.17
C SER A 58 -1.94 24.92 0.00
N GLY A 59 -2.05 25.36 1.25
CA GLY A 59 -1.47 26.60 1.77
C GLY A 59 -0.76 26.31 3.09
N HIS A 60 -1.38 26.70 4.20
CA HIS A 60 -0.87 26.34 5.54
C HIS A 60 -1.26 24.93 6.01
N ARG A 61 -2.19 24.28 5.29
CA ARG A 61 -2.78 22.96 5.51
C ARG A 61 -3.01 22.32 4.15
N VAL A 62 -3.52 21.09 4.14
CA VAL A 62 -4.05 20.47 2.92
C VAL A 62 -5.43 21.06 2.66
N ASP A 63 -5.53 21.83 1.58
CA ASP A 63 -6.75 22.55 1.20
C ASP A 63 -7.66 21.68 0.33
N GLY A 64 -7.08 20.79 -0.48
CA GLY A 64 -7.83 19.84 -1.30
C GLY A 64 -6.97 18.69 -1.82
N ILE A 65 -7.62 17.60 -2.20
CA ILE A 65 -6.99 16.38 -2.67
C ILE A 65 -7.87 15.69 -3.72
N GLY A 66 -7.25 15.12 -4.74
CA GLY A 66 -7.96 14.27 -5.70
C GLY A 66 -7.03 13.29 -6.37
N VAL A 67 -7.64 12.33 -7.06
CA VAL A 67 -6.95 11.36 -7.92
C VAL A 67 -7.51 11.46 -9.33
N SER A 68 -6.71 11.04 -10.31
CA SER A 68 -7.19 10.73 -11.65
C SER A 68 -7.00 9.23 -11.85
N VAL A 69 -8.09 8.51 -12.07
CA VAL A 69 -8.08 7.05 -12.23
C VAL A 69 -8.62 6.65 -13.59
N MET A 70 -8.02 5.63 -14.17
CA MET A 70 -8.46 5.01 -15.42
C MET A 70 -9.02 3.64 -15.09
N SER A 71 -10.32 3.45 -15.33
CA SER A 71 -10.95 2.15 -15.18
C SER A 71 -10.42 1.14 -16.21
N LYS A 72 -10.59 -0.15 -15.94
CA LYS A 72 -10.45 -1.29 -16.86
C LYS A 72 -11.24 -1.08 -18.14
N SER A 73 -12.43 -0.50 -18.03
CA SER A 73 -13.29 -0.14 -19.18
C SER A 73 -12.82 1.12 -19.92
N LYS A 74 -11.66 1.68 -19.56
CA LYS A 74 -11.04 2.87 -20.15
C LYS A 74 -11.86 4.15 -19.97
N SER A 75 -12.63 4.22 -18.89
CA SER A 75 -13.31 5.44 -18.45
C SER A 75 -12.43 6.15 -17.42
N GLN A 76 -12.21 7.45 -17.61
CA GLN A 76 -11.45 8.26 -16.68
C GLN A 76 -12.37 8.91 -15.66
N LEU A 77 -12.02 8.81 -14.38
CA LEU A 77 -12.72 9.45 -13.26
C LEU A 77 -11.73 10.32 -12.48
N GLU A 78 -12.20 11.48 -12.01
CA GLU A 78 -11.37 12.45 -11.29
C GLU A 78 -12.06 12.93 -10.00
N PRO A 79 -12.26 12.05 -8.99
CA PRO A 79 -12.80 12.48 -7.71
C PRO A 79 -11.86 13.49 -7.05
N PHE A 80 -12.44 14.55 -6.51
CA PHE A 80 -11.74 15.65 -5.88
C PHE A 80 -12.52 16.18 -4.68
N HIS A 81 -11.79 16.45 -3.60
CA HIS A 81 -12.31 16.90 -2.31
C HIS A 81 -11.57 18.14 -1.83
N GLY A 82 -12.27 19.06 -1.18
CA GLY A 82 -11.78 20.32 -0.63
C GLY A 82 -11.79 21.46 -1.64
N SER A 83 -10.81 22.36 -1.53
CA SER A 83 -10.68 23.56 -2.36
C SER A 83 -9.64 23.38 -3.46
N GLU A 84 -9.99 23.69 -4.70
CA GLU A 84 -9.08 23.70 -5.87
C GLU A 84 -8.16 24.93 -5.95
N LYS A 85 -7.62 25.40 -4.83
CA LYS A 85 -6.71 26.56 -4.79
C LYS A 85 -5.28 26.11 -4.57
N ASN A 86 -4.33 26.72 -5.29
CA ASN A 86 -2.89 26.44 -5.16
C ASN A 86 -2.56 24.94 -5.30
N CYS A 87 -3.03 24.34 -6.39
CA CYS A 87 -2.86 22.91 -6.64
C CYS A 87 -1.62 22.59 -7.46
N ALA A 88 -1.02 21.45 -7.16
CA ALA A 88 -0.06 20.76 -8.01
C ALA A 88 -0.65 19.40 -8.40
N THR A 89 -0.52 19.04 -9.68
CA THR A 89 -0.89 17.71 -10.18
C THR A 89 0.38 16.94 -10.51
N TYR A 90 0.48 15.74 -9.96
CA TYR A 90 1.58 14.81 -10.17
C TYR A 90 1.10 13.66 -11.03
N ASN A 91 1.50 13.63 -12.29
CA ASN A 91 1.21 12.51 -13.19
C ASN A 91 2.15 11.36 -12.86
N LEU A 92 1.59 10.16 -12.74
CA LEU A 92 2.31 8.94 -12.45
C LEU A 92 2.65 8.21 -13.74
N ALA A 93 3.78 7.49 -13.76
CA ALA A 93 4.07 6.56 -14.84
C ALA A 93 3.06 5.40 -14.83
N PRO A 94 2.82 4.71 -15.97
CA PRO A 94 1.86 3.61 -16.04
C PRO A 94 2.09 2.46 -15.04
N ASP A 95 3.34 2.25 -14.64
CA ASP A 95 3.81 1.23 -13.69
C ASP A 95 4.14 1.82 -12.31
N GLU A 96 3.79 3.09 -12.05
CA GLU A 96 4.04 3.75 -10.78
C GLU A 96 2.84 3.60 -9.84
N HIS A 97 3.09 3.01 -8.68
CA HIS A 97 2.07 2.71 -7.67
C HIS A 97 2.37 3.43 -6.38
N ILE A 98 1.40 4.21 -5.91
CA ILE A 98 1.45 4.83 -4.60
C ILE A 98 1.04 3.79 -3.56
N ILE A 99 1.95 3.46 -2.65
CA ILE A 99 1.82 2.34 -1.72
C ILE A 99 1.82 2.76 -0.25
N SER A 100 1.93 4.06 0.05
CA SER A 100 1.83 4.55 1.42
C SER A 100 1.36 5.98 1.47
N ILE A 101 0.71 6.31 2.59
CA ILE A 101 0.34 7.66 2.98
C ILE A 101 0.80 7.93 4.42
N GLU A 102 1.37 9.10 4.64
CA GLU A 102 1.64 9.70 5.95
C GLU A 102 0.84 10.99 6.06
N VAL A 103 0.16 11.18 7.19
CA VAL A 103 -0.77 12.28 7.46
C VAL A 103 -0.37 12.92 8.77
N HIS A 104 -0.17 14.24 8.74
CA HIS A 104 0.05 15.05 9.94
C HIS A 104 -1.20 15.89 10.21
N THR A 105 -1.71 15.78 11.43
CA THR A 105 -2.84 16.61 11.87
C THR A 105 -2.37 17.93 12.48
N THR A 106 -3.25 18.93 12.48
CA THR A 106 -3.01 20.22 13.12
C THR A 106 -4.30 20.79 13.70
N LYS A 107 -4.19 21.85 14.53
CA LYS A 107 -5.34 22.55 15.09
C LYS A 107 -5.43 23.97 14.56
N LYS A 108 -6.62 24.38 14.10
CA LYS A 108 -6.96 25.75 13.71
C LYS A 108 -8.23 26.17 14.43
N ARG A 109 -8.14 27.22 15.26
CA ARG A 109 -9.30 27.75 16.02
C ARG A 109 -10.07 26.65 16.78
N GLY A 110 -9.36 25.71 17.38
CA GLY A 110 -9.96 24.59 18.13
C GLY A 110 -10.43 23.41 17.29
N LYS A 111 -10.38 23.47 15.95
CA LYS A 111 -10.75 22.37 15.05
C LYS A 111 -9.51 21.62 14.57
N THR A 112 -9.55 20.28 14.63
CA THR A 112 -8.50 19.43 14.06
C THR A 112 -8.67 19.34 12.54
N ARG A 113 -7.56 19.42 11.80
CA ARG A 113 -7.47 19.42 10.33
C ARG A 113 -6.31 18.57 9.86
N VAL A 114 -6.29 18.21 8.58
CA VAL A 114 -5.11 17.67 7.91
C VAL A 114 -4.15 18.81 7.58
N GLY A 115 -3.00 18.82 8.26
CA GLY A 115 -1.95 19.82 8.09
C GLY A 115 -1.01 19.51 6.94
N PHE A 116 -0.70 18.24 6.75
CA PHE A 116 0.21 17.76 5.73
C PHE A 116 -0.10 16.32 5.35
N VAL A 117 0.18 15.99 4.08
CA VAL A 117 0.16 14.64 3.55
C VAL A 117 1.45 14.37 2.79
N LYS A 118 1.91 13.12 2.86
CA LYS A 118 3.02 12.59 2.08
C LYS A 118 2.63 11.23 1.52
N PHE A 119 2.67 11.11 0.21
CA PHE A 119 2.51 9.86 -0.52
C PHE A 119 3.86 9.35 -0.96
N THR A 120 4.08 8.04 -0.86
CA THR A 120 5.32 7.42 -1.35
C THR A 120 4.99 6.29 -2.31
N ASN A 121 5.65 6.28 -3.46
CA ASN A 121 5.53 5.19 -4.43
C ASN A 121 6.43 4.00 -4.08
N GLN A 122 6.31 2.92 -4.86
CA GLN A 122 7.09 1.70 -4.66
C GLN A 122 8.61 1.87 -4.83
N ASN A 123 9.03 2.94 -5.50
CA ASN A 123 10.44 3.29 -5.74
C ASN A 123 11.00 4.28 -4.71
N GLY A 124 10.21 4.69 -3.71
CA GLY A 124 10.60 5.67 -2.70
C GLY A 124 10.48 7.14 -3.13
N GLN A 125 9.87 7.42 -4.28
CA GLN A 125 9.55 8.79 -4.69
C GLN A 125 8.41 9.35 -3.85
N VAL A 126 8.51 10.64 -3.52
CA VAL A 126 7.61 11.31 -2.58
C VAL A 126 6.80 12.39 -3.28
N TYR A 127 5.52 12.47 -2.92
CA TYR A 127 4.58 13.53 -3.31
C TYR A 127 3.92 14.09 -2.05
N GLU A 128 4.05 15.39 -1.80
CA GLU A 128 3.63 15.96 -0.52
C GLU A 128 2.98 17.34 -0.68
N ALA A 129 2.15 17.70 0.30
CA ALA A 129 1.49 19.00 0.35
C ALA A 129 1.15 19.41 1.78
N GLY A 130 1.04 20.72 2.01
CA GLY A 130 0.77 21.30 3.33
C GLY A 130 2.02 21.52 4.17
N ARG A 131 1.84 21.68 5.49
CA ARG A 131 2.92 21.98 6.43
C ARG A 131 3.11 20.85 7.44
N LYS A 132 4.30 20.24 7.39
CA LYS A 132 4.71 19.18 8.30
C LYS A 132 4.65 19.62 9.77
N SER A 133 4.29 18.69 10.64
CA SER A 133 4.37 18.80 12.09
C SER A 133 5.53 17.95 12.61
N ASP A 134 6.31 18.48 13.55
CA ASP A 134 7.39 17.73 14.24
C ASP A 134 6.88 17.02 15.51
N ASP A 135 5.59 17.14 15.80
CA ASP A 135 4.93 16.44 16.90
C ASP A 135 4.46 15.06 16.46
N GLU A 136 5.18 14.02 16.89
CA GLU A 136 4.94 12.60 16.58
C GLU A 136 3.51 12.15 16.92
N ASP A 137 2.89 12.71 17.97
CA ASP A 137 1.51 12.37 18.35
C ASP A 137 0.48 12.84 17.30
N LYS A 138 0.90 13.71 16.38
CA LYS A 138 0.06 14.20 15.27
C LYS A 138 0.33 13.47 13.96
N ILE A 139 1.28 12.54 13.94
CA ILE A 139 1.70 11.79 12.75
C ILE A 139 1.00 10.44 12.75
N SER A 140 0.44 10.08 11.61
CA SER A 140 -0.18 8.78 11.37
C SER A 140 0.01 8.38 9.91
N GLY A 141 -0.27 7.13 9.57
CA GLY A 141 -0.12 6.64 8.21
C GLY A 141 -0.41 5.17 8.11
N CYS A 142 -0.30 4.66 6.90
CA CYS A 142 -0.54 3.27 6.54
C CYS A 142 0.14 2.98 5.20
N SER A 143 0.39 1.69 4.96
CA SER A 143 0.88 1.18 3.69
C SER A 143 -0.17 0.27 3.07
N ALA A 144 -0.19 0.21 1.75
CA ALA A 144 -0.97 -0.74 1.00
C ALA A 144 -0.54 -2.18 1.33
N PRO A 145 -1.46 -3.16 1.34
CA PRO A 145 -1.09 -4.57 1.30
C PRO A 145 -0.26 -4.91 0.06
N ASP A 146 0.45 -6.05 0.10
CA ASP A 146 1.17 -6.54 -1.08
C ASP A 146 0.20 -6.76 -2.26
N GLY A 147 0.52 -6.19 -3.42
CA GLY A 147 -0.32 -6.27 -4.62
C GLY A 147 -1.44 -5.22 -4.68
N TYR A 148 -1.38 -4.16 -3.86
CA TYR A 148 -2.35 -3.08 -3.86
C TYR A 148 -1.70 -1.72 -4.15
N HIS A 149 -2.49 -0.78 -4.64
CA HIS A 149 -2.08 0.62 -4.79
C HIS A 149 -3.19 1.58 -4.36
N LEU A 150 -2.88 2.87 -4.21
CA LEU A 150 -3.87 3.90 -3.91
C LEU A 150 -4.95 3.95 -5.00
N GLY A 151 -6.20 3.74 -4.59
CA GLY A 151 -7.37 3.87 -5.47
C GLY A 151 -8.09 5.20 -5.28
N GLY A 152 -8.26 5.64 -4.04
CA GLY A 152 -8.98 6.86 -3.71
C GLY A 152 -8.97 7.14 -2.22
N PHE A 153 -9.92 7.95 -1.76
CA PHE A 153 -9.98 8.41 -0.37
C PHE A 153 -11.38 8.33 0.22
N TYR A 154 -11.45 8.25 1.54
CA TYR A 154 -12.64 8.61 2.30
C TYR A 154 -12.25 9.53 3.45
N GLY A 155 -13.18 10.38 3.87
CA GLY A 155 -12.82 11.42 4.82
C GLY A 155 -13.88 12.46 5.07
N ARG A 156 -13.40 13.66 5.41
CA ARG A 156 -14.23 14.83 5.64
C ARG A 156 -13.58 16.08 5.07
N GLU A 157 -14.38 16.93 4.45
CA GLU A 157 -13.92 18.11 3.72
C GLU A 157 -14.71 19.38 4.10
N GLY A 158 -14.15 20.53 3.76
CA GLY A 158 -14.83 21.81 3.74
C GLY A 158 -13.98 22.75 2.89
N ASP A 159 -13.70 23.96 3.37
CA ASP A 159 -12.69 24.82 2.73
C ASP A 159 -11.28 24.18 2.71
N GLU A 160 -11.05 23.15 3.54
CA GLU A 160 -9.80 22.42 3.72
C GLU A 160 -10.13 20.95 4.02
N ILE A 161 -9.15 20.05 3.94
CA ILE A 161 -9.35 18.65 4.37
C ILE A 161 -9.37 18.56 5.90
N ASP A 162 -10.49 18.11 6.44
CA ASP A 162 -10.75 17.96 7.87
C ASP A 162 -10.24 16.61 8.40
N ALA A 163 -10.48 15.54 7.64
CA ALA A 163 -9.97 14.20 7.91
C ALA A 163 -9.82 13.39 6.63
N ILE A 164 -8.90 12.42 6.62
CA ILE A 164 -8.64 11.58 5.45
C ILE A 164 -8.13 10.19 5.82
N ALA A 165 -8.46 9.21 4.99
CA ALA A 165 -7.82 7.92 4.89
C ALA A 165 -7.72 7.50 3.42
N ALA A 166 -6.66 6.78 3.09
CA ALA A 166 -6.51 6.13 1.79
C ALA A 166 -7.33 4.85 1.71
N ILE A 167 -7.82 4.57 0.50
CA ILE A 167 -8.42 3.30 0.12
C ILE A 167 -7.46 2.64 -0.87
N TRP A 168 -7.08 1.40 -0.57
CA TRP A 168 -6.21 0.58 -1.39
C TRP A 168 -7.03 -0.36 -2.26
N VAL A 169 -6.66 -0.45 -3.53
CA VAL A 169 -7.30 -1.32 -4.52
C VAL A 169 -6.31 -2.35 -5.04
N PRO A 170 -6.74 -3.59 -5.34
CA PRO A 170 -5.87 -4.60 -5.92
C PRO A 170 -5.32 -4.12 -7.28
N ILE A 171 -4.03 -4.35 -7.52
CA ILE A 171 -3.41 -4.26 -8.83
C ILE A 171 -3.93 -5.44 -9.68
N ASP A 172 -4.25 -5.22 -10.97
CA ASP A 172 -4.68 -6.33 -11.84
C ASP A 172 -3.50 -7.30 -12.05
N PRO A 173 -3.63 -8.61 -11.75
CA PRO A 173 -2.59 -9.59 -12.03
C PRO A 173 -2.16 -9.66 -13.51
N LEU A 174 -2.96 -9.12 -14.43
CA LEU A 174 -2.67 -9.07 -15.86
C LEU A 174 -1.76 -7.92 -16.30
N ASP A 175 -1.32 -7.06 -15.38
CA ASP A 175 -0.31 -6.02 -15.64
C ASP A 175 1.13 -6.54 -15.61
N GLY A 176 1.35 -7.86 -15.65
CA GLY A 176 2.55 -8.47 -16.25
C GLY A 176 3.93 -8.06 -15.71
N SER A 177 4.05 -7.51 -14.49
CA SER A 177 5.36 -7.31 -13.83
C SER A 177 5.51 -8.02 -12.48
N GLY A 178 4.43 -8.57 -11.93
CA GLY A 178 4.42 -9.24 -10.61
C GLY A 178 4.40 -10.76 -10.64
N SER A 179 5.23 -11.43 -11.45
CA SER A 179 5.43 -12.89 -11.30
C SER A 179 6.86 -13.30 -11.61
N LEU A 180 7.75 -13.05 -10.66
CA LEU A 180 8.81 -14.00 -10.33
C LEU A 180 8.90 -14.09 -8.81
N SER A 181 8.18 -15.05 -8.22
CA SER A 181 8.65 -15.64 -6.97
C SER A 181 10.11 -16.09 -7.21
N PRO A 182 11.07 -15.77 -6.34
CA PRO A 182 12.41 -16.32 -6.49
C PRO A 182 12.30 -17.84 -6.42
N PRO A 183 13.03 -18.61 -7.25
CA PRO A 183 13.12 -20.04 -7.05
C PRO A 183 13.64 -20.27 -5.64
N SER A 184 12.89 -21.03 -4.84
CA SER A 184 13.36 -21.53 -3.56
C SER A 184 14.61 -22.36 -3.83
N THR A 185 15.79 -21.74 -3.68
CA THR A 185 17.05 -22.47 -3.64
C THR A 185 17.02 -23.29 -2.35
N GLN A 186 16.58 -24.53 -2.47
CA GLN A 186 16.85 -25.56 -1.49
C GLN A 186 18.37 -25.61 -1.32
N PHE A 187 18.88 -25.15 -0.18
CA PHE A 187 20.25 -25.45 0.20
C PHE A 187 20.39 -26.98 0.29
N PRO A 188 21.37 -27.60 -0.38
CA PRO A 188 21.65 -29.00 -0.14
C PRO A 188 22.14 -29.15 1.31
N ILE A 189 21.44 -30.00 2.05
CA ILE A 189 21.83 -30.46 3.38
C ILE A 189 23.13 -31.26 3.21
N VAL A 190 24.26 -30.72 3.65
CA VAL A 190 25.49 -31.50 3.85
C VAL A 190 25.66 -31.74 5.34
N GLY A 191 25.22 -32.92 5.76
CA GLY A 191 25.64 -33.55 7.01
C GLY A 191 27.00 -34.27 6.87
N PRO A 192 27.58 -34.74 7.97
CA PRO A 192 29.01 -34.61 8.24
C PRO A 192 29.85 -35.83 7.82
N SER A 193 31.13 -35.60 7.50
CA SER A 193 32.17 -36.63 7.63
C SER A 193 33.58 -36.04 7.73
N SER A 194 34.08 -35.95 8.97
CA SER A 194 35.25 -36.70 9.45
C SER A 194 36.49 -36.87 8.55
N GLN A 195 37.61 -36.35 9.10
CA GLN A 195 38.99 -36.88 9.11
C GLN A 195 39.85 -36.70 7.84
N PHE A 196 40.85 -35.83 7.95
CA PHE A 196 42.24 -36.18 7.64
C PHE A 196 43.19 -35.38 8.55
N GLN A 197 44.08 -36.11 9.20
CA GLN A 197 45.09 -35.63 10.16
C GLN A 197 46.47 -35.74 9.50
N GLU A 198 47.36 -34.85 9.93
CA GLU A 198 48.85 -34.88 9.86
C GLU A 198 49.56 -34.68 8.51
N ASP A 199 50.34 -33.59 8.43
CA ASP A 199 51.82 -33.60 8.31
C ASP A 199 52.32 -32.15 8.60
N ASP A 200 52.88 -31.86 9.77
CA ASP A 200 54.32 -31.68 10.04
C ASP A 200 55.12 -30.94 8.95
N SER A 201 55.55 -29.72 9.25
CA SER A 201 56.98 -29.36 9.19
C SER A 201 57.18 -27.92 9.68
N SER A 202 58.04 -27.82 10.69
CA SER A 202 58.86 -26.67 11.08
C SER A 202 59.11 -25.62 9.98
N ASP A 203 59.02 -24.34 10.34
CA ASP A 203 60.19 -23.47 10.19
C ASP A 203 60.13 -22.23 11.09
N ASP A 204 61.22 -22.12 11.82
CA ASP A 204 61.65 -21.14 12.81
C ASP A 204 62.32 -19.99 12.06
N PHE A 205 61.98 -18.71 12.30
CA PHE A 205 62.91 -17.58 12.13
C PHE A 205 62.34 -16.28 12.75
N LYS A 206 62.84 -16.00 13.96
CA LYS A 206 63.15 -14.69 14.59
C LYS A 206 62.14 -13.55 14.55
#